data_AF-A0A8K0Q7E2-F1
#
_entry.id   AF-A0A8K0Q7E2-F1
#
_cell.length_a   1.000
_cell.length_b   1.000
_cell.length_c   1.000
_cell.angle_alpha   90.00
_cell.angle_beta   90.00
_cell.angle_gamma   90.00
#
_symmetry.space_group_name_H-M   'P 1'
#
loop_
_entity.id
_entity.type
_entity.pdbx_description
1 polymer ?
#
loop_
_entity_poly.entity_id
_entity_poly.type
_entity_poly.pdbx_seq_one_letter_code
_entity_poly.pdbx_strand_id
1 'polypeptide(L)'
;MSVSTVIVDPDGDTLIILPCIEEAVGAEDDQNKPREATPNHSEFHFKVSMKHLQLASRRAKAMFAGGFKEARPMEVDGLRHWTFEPMFDPDAFSTVMEIIHGKTQHFPQQVSLEHMAEIASIVDDLECQGAVWFFAKMWMPPLKHKLSHPKCDENLARWILIAYVFHEPEVFKCATLKAICCSTGPISTFGLPIRPKIIDSIELMRQDSVDKVVSALYSEVDRLCDDKPRCARGCRPLLLGSLIGDMKRAKLFSPRPSRPFDELGLDTLLMKVRGFQSARIYSTSSKYDRRRYEQTPYARRPEMIPEPLRDHSCILDQEVESTCMAIASGIQGLELASFVNGPIHH
;
A
#
# COMPACT_ATOMS: atom_id res chain seq x y z
N MET A 1 -27.43 24.66 14.72
CA MET A 1 -25.97 24.74 14.59
C MET A 1 -25.38 24.91 15.98
N SER A 2 -24.48 24.01 16.40
CA SER A 2 -23.76 24.14 17.67
C SER A 2 -22.39 24.76 17.37
N VAL A 3 -21.99 25.79 18.13
CA VAL A 3 -20.69 26.46 17.95
C VAL A 3 -19.86 26.25 19.21
N SER A 4 -18.69 25.65 19.04
CA SER A 4 -17.69 25.45 20.10
C SER A 4 -16.52 26.40 19.88
N THR A 5 -16.13 27.18 20.88
CA THR A 5 -14.99 28.10 20.77
C THR A 5 -13.80 27.58 21.57
N VAL A 6 -12.65 27.46 20.91
CA VAL A 6 -11.37 27.09 21.50
C VAL A 6 -10.44 28.30 21.46
N ILE A 7 -10.02 28.77 22.64
CA ILE A 7 -9.10 29.91 22.74
C ILE A 7 -7.68 29.37 22.85
N VAL A 8 -6.96 29.33 21.73
CA VAL A 8 -5.54 28.94 21.68
C VAL A 8 -4.64 30.12 22.07
N ASP A 9 -4.99 31.31 21.57
CA ASP A 9 -4.34 32.57 21.90
C ASP A 9 -5.39 33.61 22.37
N PRO A 10 -5.42 33.98 23.67
CA PRO A 10 -6.32 35.01 24.19
C PRO A 10 -6.17 36.37 23.48
N ASP A 11 -4.94 36.69 23.05
CA ASP A 11 -4.59 37.93 22.34
C ASP A 11 -4.60 37.74 20.81
N GLY A 12 -5.10 36.59 20.35
CA GLY A 12 -5.21 36.24 18.93
C GLY A 12 -6.04 37.24 18.14
N ASP A 13 -5.61 37.49 16.90
CA ASP A 13 -6.21 38.43 15.94
C ASP A 13 -6.88 37.72 14.75
N THR A 14 -7.01 36.39 14.85
CA THR A 14 -7.56 35.52 13.82
C THR A 14 -8.50 34.49 14.43
N LEU A 15 -9.63 34.27 13.77
CA LEU A 15 -10.62 33.24 14.07
C LEU A 15 -10.61 32.23 12.91
N ILE A 16 -10.15 31.01 13.19
CA ILE A 16 -10.31 29.90 12.24
C ILE A 16 -11.68 29.27 12.48
N ILE A 17 -12.45 29.10 11.42
CA ILE A 17 -13.78 28.48 11.45
C ILE A 17 -13.67 27.12 10.78
N LEU A 18 -13.87 26.06 11.55
CA LEU A 18 -13.86 24.67 11.09
C LEU A 18 -15.29 24.10 11.18
N PRO A 19 -16.00 23.99 10.05
CA PRO A 19 -17.30 23.33 10.01
C PRO A 19 -17.13 21.82 10.21
N CYS A 20 -18.08 21.19 10.90
CA CYS A 20 -18.17 19.75 11.04
C CYS A 20 -19.58 19.30 10.65
N ILE A 21 -19.66 18.27 9.80
CA ILE A 21 -20.91 17.65 9.38
C ILE A 21 -20.96 16.29 10.05
N GLU A 22 -21.82 16.15 11.05
CA GLU A 22 -22.12 14.83 11.62
C GLU A 22 -23.21 14.19 10.75
N GLU A 23 -22.88 13.07 10.11
CA GLU A 23 -23.89 12.22 9.49
C GLU A 23 -24.80 11.67 10.60
N ALA A 24 -26.07 12.07 10.57
CA ALA A 24 -27.06 11.61 11.53
C ALA A 24 -27.26 10.10 11.35
N VAL A 25 -26.77 9.31 12.32
CA VAL A 25 -27.09 7.88 12.42
C VAL A 25 -28.60 7.78 12.66
N GLY A 26 -29.33 7.27 11.67
CA GLY A 26 -30.77 7.12 11.73
C GLY A 26 -31.16 6.27 12.94
N ALA A 27 -31.77 6.88 13.95
CA ALA A 27 -32.45 6.15 15.00
C ALA A 27 -33.71 5.51 14.40
N GLU A 28 -33.80 4.18 14.44
CA GLU A 28 -35.05 3.47 14.18
C GLU A 28 -36.03 3.81 15.31
N ASP A 29 -37.11 4.53 14.98
CA ASP A 29 -38.25 4.73 15.87
C ASP A 29 -39.42 3.85 15.38
N ASP A 30 -40.24 3.39 16.33
CA ASP A 30 -41.22 2.30 16.28
C ASP A 30 -42.43 2.57 15.35
N GLN A 31 -42.36 3.56 14.45
CA GLN A 31 -43.47 4.06 13.63
C GLN A 31 -43.25 4.09 12.12
N ASN A 32 -42.18 3.47 11.59
CA ASN A 32 -42.00 3.19 10.16
C ASN A 32 -42.24 4.39 9.20
N LYS A 33 -41.92 5.62 9.65
CA LYS A 33 -41.83 6.82 8.80
C LYS A 33 -40.37 7.24 8.67
N PRO A 34 -39.84 7.43 7.45
CA PRO A 34 -38.52 8.01 7.29
C PRO A 34 -38.57 9.45 7.79
N ARG A 35 -37.90 9.71 8.92
CA ARG A 35 -37.59 11.06 9.34
C ARG A 35 -36.45 11.52 8.44
N GLU A 36 -36.65 12.58 7.64
CA GLU A 36 -35.55 13.22 6.93
C GLU A 36 -34.49 13.58 7.96
N ALA A 37 -33.37 12.87 7.94
CA ALA A 37 -32.26 13.09 8.84
C ALA A 37 -31.59 14.40 8.42
N THR A 38 -31.92 15.50 9.09
CA THR A 38 -31.23 16.77 8.88
C THR A 38 -29.82 16.64 9.42
N PRO A 39 -28.76 16.83 8.61
CA PRO A 39 -27.39 16.76 9.07
C PRO A 39 -27.17 17.76 10.21
N ASN A 40 -26.55 17.29 11.30
CA ASN A 40 -26.17 18.15 12.39
C ASN A 40 -24.93 18.94 11.96
N HIS A 41 -25.11 20.24 11.74
CA HIS A 41 -24.01 21.16 11.47
C HIS A 41 -23.48 21.71 12.79
N SER A 42 -22.24 21.37 13.14
CA SER A 42 -21.48 21.99 14.22
C SER A 42 -20.31 22.79 13.66
N GLU A 43 -19.85 23.79 14.39
CA GLU A 43 -18.68 24.59 14.02
C GLU A 43 -17.73 24.71 15.20
N PHE A 44 -16.44 24.62 14.91
CA PHE A 44 -15.37 24.85 15.86
C PHE A 44 -14.64 26.13 15.49
N HIS A 45 -14.62 27.08 16.41
CA HIS A 45 -13.99 28.38 16.22
C HIS A 45 -12.71 28.44 17.05
N PHE A 46 -11.55 28.53 16.39
CA PHE A 46 -10.26 28.60 17.05
C PHE A 46 -9.75 30.05 17.03
N LYS A 47 -9.63 30.68 18.21
CA LYS A 47 -9.00 32.00 18.33
C LYS A 47 -7.48 31.82 18.43
N VAL A 48 -6.77 32.34 17.44
CA VAL A 48 -5.35 32.10 17.16
C VAL A 48 -4.64 33.40 16.76
N SER A 49 -3.31 33.39 16.79
CA SER A 49 -2.46 34.49 16.33
C SER A 49 -2.01 34.28 14.89
N MET A 50 -2.32 35.25 14.02
CA MET A 50 -1.88 35.30 12.63
C MET A 50 -0.36 35.20 12.54
N LYS A 51 0.37 35.84 13.45
CA LYS A 51 1.85 35.85 13.40
C LYS A 51 2.43 34.47 13.66
N HIS A 52 1.91 33.72 14.62
CA HIS A 52 2.34 32.34 14.87
C HIS A 52 2.02 31.44 13.67
N LEU A 53 0.81 31.56 13.12
CA LEU A 53 0.41 30.85 11.90
C LEU A 53 1.34 31.14 10.71
N GLN A 54 1.55 32.41 10.37
CA GLN A 54 2.40 32.80 9.23
C GLN A 54 3.88 32.40 9.40
N LEU A 55 4.35 32.33 10.65
CA LEU A 55 5.70 31.87 10.94
C LEU A 55 5.85 30.37 10.69
N ALA A 56 4.84 29.57 11.10
CA ALA A 56 4.89 28.12 11.05
C ALA A 56 4.38 27.50 9.74
N SER A 57 3.41 28.13 9.08
CA SER A 57 2.66 27.60 7.93
C SER A 57 2.91 28.43 6.68
N ARG A 58 3.37 27.77 5.60
CA ARG A 58 3.56 28.43 4.31
C ARG A 58 2.23 28.84 3.69
N ARG A 59 1.21 27.98 3.76
CA ARG A 59 -0.15 28.29 3.28
C ARG A 59 -0.75 29.48 4.02
N ALA A 60 -0.67 29.51 5.35
CA ALA A 60 -1.16 30.64 6.13
C ALA A 60 -0.42 31.93 5.74
N LYS A 61 0.91 31.87 5.60
CA LYS A 61 1.71 33.00 5.13
C LYS A 61 1.22 33.51 3.77
N ALA A 62 0.98 32.63 2.80
CA ALA A 62 0.48 33.00 1.49
C ALA A 62 -0.95 33.57 1.55
N MET A 63 -1.85 32.93 2.29
CA MET A 63 -3.24 33.35 2.44
C MET A 63 -3.32 34.77 3.04
N PHE A 64 -2.65 35.00 4.16
CA PHE A 64 -2.70 36.30 4.85
C PHE A 64 -1.84 37.39 4.20
N ALA A 65 -0.89 37.04 3.33
CA ALA A 65 -0.20 38.02 2.50
C ALA A 65 -1.05 38.46 1.28
N GLY A 66 -2.05 37.66 0.91
CA GLY A 66 -2.95 37.94 -0.20
C GLY A 66 -3.97 39.05 0.09
N GLY A 67 -4.62 39.54 -0.97
CA GLY A 67 -5.69 40.53 -0.88
C GLY A 67 -7.08 39.94 -0.58
N PHE A 68 -7.15 38.70 -0.08
CA PHE A 68 -8.38 37.97 0.19
C PHE A 68 -9.19 38.60 1.34
N LYS A 69 -10.48 38.28 1.43
CA LYS A 69 -11.36 38.85 2.47
C LYS A 69 -10.94 38.38 3.86
N GLU A 70 -10.47 37.13 3.93
CA GLU A 70 -9.95 36.41 5.09
C GLU A 70 -8.70 37.09 5.69
N ALA A 71 -7.95 37.85 4.88
CA ALA A 71 -6.78 38.60 5.34
C ALA A 71 -7.14 39.93 6.02
N ARG A 72 -8.41 40.36 5.95
CA ARG A 72 -8.89 41.63 6.50
C ARG A 72 -9.72 41.40 7.76
N PRO A 73 -9.52 42.19 8.82
CA PRO A 73 -10.41 42.16 9.98
C PRO A 73 -11.86 42.47 9.58
N MET A 74 -12.80 41.70 10.12
CA MET A 74 -14.22 42.03 10.01
C MET A 74 -14.57 43.22 10.90
N GLU A 75 -15.50 44.06 10.47
CA GLU A 75 -15.95 45.23 11.24
C GLU A 75 -16.68 44.85 12.53
N VAL A 76 -17.26 43.65 12.58
CA VAL A 76 -18.10 43.18 13.70
C VAL A 76 -17.28 42.88 14.96
N ASP A 77 -16.14 42.21 14.84
CA ASP A 77 -15.35 41.72 15.97
C ASP A 77 -13.86 42.10 15.90
N GLY A 78 -13.43 42.72 14.80
CA GLY A 78 -12.03 43.08 14.56
C GLY A 78 -11.11 41.88 14.31
N LEU A 79 -11.66 40.67 14.11
CA LEU A 79 -10.89 39.46 13.85
C LEU A 79 -10.84 39.15 12.34
N ARG A 80 -9.77 38.48 11.92
CA ARG A 80 -9.68 37.87 10.59
C ARG A 80 -10.34 36.51 10.61
N HIS A 81 -11.27 36.25 9.70
CA HIS A 81 -12.00 34.98 9.65
C HIS A 81 -11.43 34.12 8.54
N TRP A 82 -10.96 32.91 8.90
CA TRP A 82 -10.48 31.93 7.94
C TRP A 82 -11.30 30.65 8.04
N THR A 83 -12.21 30.45 7.08
CA THR A 83 -13.09 29.28 7.04
C THR A 83 -12.48 28.14 6.24
N PHE A 84 -12.54 26.93 6.78
CA PHE A 84 -12.14 25.69 6.14
C PHE A 84 -13.36 24.92 5.62
N GLU A 85 -13.13 23.96 4.73
CA GLU A 85 -14.14 22.95 4.38
C GLU A 85 -14.26 21.90 5.50
N PRO A 86 -15.40 21.19 5.61
CA PRO A 86 -15.64 20.19 6.66
C PRO A 86 -14.86 18.90 6.43
N MET A 87 -13.52 18.97 6.56
CA MET A 87 -12.62 17.87 6.25
C MET A 87 -11.65 17.48 7.37
N PHE A 88 -11.54 18.29 8.44
CA PHE A 88 -10.58 18.03 9.51
C PHE A 88 -11.25 17.67 10.83
N ASP A 89 -10.65 16.72 11.53
CA ASP A 89 -10.96 16.41 12.91
C ASP A 89 -10.63 17.62 13.83
N PRO A 90 -11.60 18.15 14.60
CA PRO A 90 -11.38 19.30 15.48
C PRO A 90 -10.31 19.09 16.55
N ASP A 91 -10.18 17.88 17.09
CA ASP A 91 -9.20 17.59 18.14
C ASP A 91 -7.77 17.57 17.57
N ALA A 92 -7.57 16.97 16.40
CA ALA A 92 -6.31 17.02 15.68
C ALA A 92 -5.97 18.46 15.25
N PHE A 93 -6.97 19.24 14.82
CA PHE A 93 -6.79 20.65 14.48
C PHE A 93 -6.35 21.46 15.69
N SER A 94 -7.00 21.27 16.84
CA SER A 94 -6.59 21.89 18.11
C SER A 94 -5.15 21.57 18.44
N THR A 95 -4.74 20.31 18.30
CA THR A 95 -3.37 19.85 18.55
C THR A 95 -2.36 20.59 17.66
N VAL A 96 -2.62 20.73 16.37
CA VAL A 96 -1.72 21.46 15.46
C VAL A 96 -1.66 22.95 15.82
N MET A 97 -2.81 23.56 16.15
CA MET A 97 -2.84 24.97 16.55
C MET A 97 -2.05 25.21 17.84
N GLU A 98 -2.23 24.38 18.86
CA GLU A 98 -1.50 24.47 20.12
C GLU A 98 0.02 24.31 19.93
N ILE A 99 0.47 23.40 19.05
CA ILE A 99 1.89 23.27 18.70
C ILE A 99 2.42 24.57 18.08
N ILE A 100 1.70 25.12 17.08
CA ILE A 100 2.10 26.35 16.39
C ILE A 100 2.23 27.53 17.39
N HIS A 101 1.41 27.53 18.44
CA HIS A 101 1.40 28.58 19.47
C HIS A 101 2.26 28.26 20.70
N GLY A 102 3.04 27.16 20.67
CA GLY A 102 3.91 26.75 21.77
C GLY A 102 3.16 26.35 23.06
N LYS A 103 1.87 25.99 22.95
CA LYS A 103 1.02 25.58 24.08
C LYS A 103 1.14 24.09 24.38
N THR A 104 2.37 23.61 24.55
CA THR A 104 2.68 22.16 24.53
C THR A 104 2.84 21.52 25.91
N GLN A 105 2.52 22.25 27.00
CA GLN A 105 2.80 21.81 28.38
C GLN A 105 2.03 20.53 28.79
N HIS A 106 0.84 20.32 28.23
CA HIS A 106 -0.04 19.19 28.57
C HIS A 106 -0.17 18.18 27.43
N PHE A 107 0.77 18.20 26.48
CA PHE A 107 0.68 17.35 25.30
C PHE A 107 0.81 15.87 25.64
N PRO A 108 0.01 15.00 25.00
CA PRO A 108 0.10 13.58 25.26
C PRO A 108 1.45 13.04 24.77
N GLN A 109 2.10 12.21 25.59
CA GLN A 109 3.34 11.54 25.20
C GLN A 109 3.14 10.49 24.10
N GLN A 110 1.88 10.05 23.90
CA GLN A 110 1.50 9.05 22.92
C GLN A 110 0.16 9.44 22.30
N VAL A 111 0.03 9.24 20.99
CA VAL A 111 -1.22 9.43 20.25
C VAL A 111 -1.59 8.14 19.52
N SER A 112 -2.84 7.99 19.12
CA SER A 112 -3.25 6.88 18.25
C SER A 112 -2.69 7.08 16.83
N LEU A 113 -2.64 6.00 16.04
CA LEU A 113 -2.20 6.07 14.63
C LEU A 113 -3.18 6.90 13.78
N GLU A 114 -4.47 6.79 14.11
CA GLU A 114 -5.55 7.57 13.48
C GLU A 114 -5.38 9.05 13.75
N HIS A 115 -5.26 9.46 15.01
CA HIS A 115 -5.06 10.87 15.35
C HIS A 115 -3.75 11.43 14.77
N MET A 116 -2.69 10.62 14.70
CA MET A 116 -1.46 11.02 14.02
C MET A 116 -1.65 11.23 12.51
N ALA A 117 -2.52 10.46 11.86
CA ALA A 117 -2.85 10.65 10.45
C ALA A 117 -3.70 11.90 10.23
N GLU A 118 -4.65 12.19 11.13
CA GLU A 118 -5.42 13.45 11.10
C GLU A 118 -4.51 14.67 11.24
N ILE A 119 -3.56 14.62 12.19
CA ILE A 119 -2.52 15.64 12.33
C ILE A 119 -1.72 15.75 11.03
N ALA A 120 -1.34 14.63 10.41
CA ALA A 120 -0.59 14.64 9.16
C ALA A 120 -1.38 15.30 8.01
N SER A 121 -2.70 15.05 7.91
CA SER A 121 -3.58 15.68 6.94
C SER A 121 -3.58 17.21 7.08
N ILE A 122 -3.72 17.71 8.31
CA ILE A 122 -3.71 19.15 8.61
C ILE A 122 -2.32 19.75 8.35
N VAL A 123 -1.25 19.01 8.67
CA VAL A 123 0.13 19.46 8.47
C VAL A 123 0.50 19.57 6.99
N ASP A 124 0.03 18.64 6.15
CA ASP A 124 0.19 18.72 4.69
C ASP A 124 -0.60 19.90 4.12
N ASP A 125 -1.86 20.05 4.54
CA ASP A 125 -2.76 21.13 4.10
C ASP A 125 -2.23 22.53 4.44
N LEU A 126 -1.77 22.72 5.68
CA LEU A 126 -1.19 23.97 6.15
C LEU A 126 0.28 24.15 5.73
N GLU A 127 0.92 23.14 5.16
CA GLU A 127 2.36 23.12 4.86
C GLU A 127 3.23 23.55 6.08
N CYS A 128 2.96 22.95 7.24
CA CYS A 128 3.57 23.35 8.52
C CYS A 128 4.41 22.25 9.21
N GLN A 129 4.92 21.30 8.42
CA GLN A 129 5.72 20.15 8.89
C GLN A 129 6.78 20.53 9.93
N GLY A 130 7.53 21.62 9.69
CA GLY A 130 8.63 22.04 10.56
C GLY A 130 8.20 22.32 12.02
N ALA A 131 6.98 22.83 12.23
CA ALA A 131 6.47 23.11 13.57
C ALA A 131 6.11 21.84 14.34
N VAL A 132 5.62 20.81 13.64
CA VAL A 132 5.11 19.57 14.23
C VAL A 132 6.15 18.44 14.25
N TRP A 133 7.23 18.56 13.48
CA TRP A 133 8.25 17.52 13.28
C TRP A 133 8.76 16.88 14.57
N PHE A 134 9.06 17.69 15.59
CA PHE A 134 9.58 17.19 16.87
C PHE A 134 8.59 16.23 17.54
N PHE A 135 7.31 16.60 17.58
CA PHE A 135 6.25 15.78 18.17
C PHE A 135 6.00 14.51 17.36
N ALA A 136 6.02 14.62 16.03
CA ALA A 136 5.91 13.44 15.16
C ALA A 136 7.02 12.41 15.45
N LYS A 137 8.29 12.86 15.56
CA LYS A 137 9.42 11.98 15.90
C LYS A 137 9.28 11.32 17.28
N MET A 138 8.62 11.98 18.22
CA MET A 138 8.32 11.42 19.54
C MET A 138 7.19 10.38 19.48
N TRP A 139 6.14 10.62 18.71
CA TRP A 139 4.95 9.77 18.64
C TRP A 139 5.08 8.54 17.74
N MET A 140 5.94 8.57 16.72
CA MET A 140 6.10 7.47 15.77
C MET A 140 6.62 6.15 16.38
N PRO A 141 7.70 6.14 17.21
CA PRO A 141 8.32 4.88 17.64
C PRO A 141 7.36 3.91 18.34
N PRO A 142 6.49 4.34 19.28
CA PRO A 142 5.48 3.46 19.89
C PRO A 142 4.51 2.85 18.87
N LEU A 143 4.23 3.54 17.76
CA LEU A 143 3.26 3.12 16.76
C LEU A 143 3.82 2.12 15.76
N LYS A 144 5.15 2.03 15.57
CA LYS A 144 5.79 1.23 14.50
C LYS A 144 5.35 -0.23 14.44
N HIS A 145 4.97 -0.85 15.56
CA HIS A 145 4.46 -2.23 15.57
C HIS A 145 3.20 -2.41 14.71
N LYS A 146 2.40 -1.35 14.51
CA LYS A 146 1.19 -1.36 13.67
C LYS A 146 1.50 -1.40 12.17
N LEU A 147 2.73 -1.07 11.77
CA LEU A 147 3.17 -1.19 10.36
C LEU A 147 3.29 -2.66 9.93
N SER A 148 3.50 -3.57 10.89
CA SER A 148 3.64 -5.02 10.63
C SER A 148 2.30 -5.72 10.33
N HIS A 149 1.19 -4.99 10.26
CA HIS A 149 -0.11 -5.59 9.98
C HIS A 149 -0.11 -6.23 8.58
N PRO A 150 -0.63 -7.47 8.43
CA PRO A 150 -0.44 -8.24 7.20
C PRO A 150 -1.29 -7.73 6.02
N LYS A 151 -2.36 -6.97 6.30
CA LYS A 151 -3.35 -6.55 5.31
C LYS A 151 -3.06 -5.16 4.75
N CYS A 152 -3.45 -4.96 3.49
CA CYS A 152 -3.58 -3.64 2.88
C CYS A 152 -4.89 -3.01 3.39
N ASP A 153 -4.80 -2.30 4.51
CA ASP A 153 -5.93 -1.67 5.17
C ASP A 153 -5.67 -0.17 5.44
N GLU A 154 -6.60 0.45 6.15
CA GLU A 154 -6.54 1.86 6.49
C GLU A 154 -5.27 2.24 7.28
N ASN A 155 -4.73 1.35 8.13
CA ASN A 155 -3.49 1.63 8.85
C ASN A 155 -2.31 1.76 7.90
N LEU A 156 -2.29 0.99 6.82
CA LEU A 156 -1.26 1.12 5.80
C LEU A 156 -1.35 2.47 5.08
N ALA A 157 -2.56 2.92 4.74
CA ALA A 157 -2.80 4.24 4.15
C ALA A 157 -2.34 5.37 5.10
N ARG A 158 -2.69 5.29 6.39
CA ARG A 158 -2.21 6.21 7.44
C ARG A 158 -0.69 6.27 7.50
N TRP A 159 0.00 5.13 7.45
CA TRP A 159 1.48 5.09 7.45
C TRP A 159 2.10 5.70 6.21
N ILE A 160 1.50 5.50 5.02
CA ILE A 160 1.95 6.14 3.78
C ILE A 160 1.86 7.66 3.91
N LEU A 161 0.72 8.19 4.40
CA LEU A 161 0.53 9.62 4.62
C LEU A 161 1.54 10.17 5.65
N ILE A 162 1.59 9.58 6.84
CA ILE A 162 2.47 10.02 7.94
C ILE A 162 3.93 10.04 7.47
N ALA A 163 4.39 8.97 6.82
CA ALA A 163 5.77 8.89 6.37
C ALA A 163 6.08 9.89 5.25
N TYR A 164 5.11 10.15 4.39
CA TYR A 164 5.19 11.17 3.35
C TYR A 164 5.33 12.57 3.97
N VAL A 165 4.38 12.96 4.83
CA VAL A 165 4.30 14.31 5.42
C VAL A 165 5.49 14.61 6.32
N PHE A 166 5.90 13.66 7.17
CA PHE A 166 6.99 13.89 8.13
C PHE A 166 8.40 13.56 7.59
N HIS A 167 8.51 13.28 6.30
CA HIS A 167 9.77 13.02 5.61
C HIS A 167 10.54 11.80 6.17
N GLU A 168 9.87 10.66 6.24
CA GLU A 168 10.38 9.41 6.82
C GLU A 168 10.67 8.37 5.73
N PRO A 169 11.82 8.43 5.03
CA PRO A 169 12.08 7.64 3.83
C PRO A 169 12.00 6.13 4.08
N GLU A 170 12.56 5.63 5.18
CA GLU A 170 12.54 4.19 5.48
C GLU A 170 11.13 3.68 5.78
N VAL A 171 10.32 4.47 6.50
CA VAL A 171 8.94 4.11 6.81
C VAL A 171 8.09 4.15 5.54
N PHE A 172 8.28 5.17 4.71
CA PHE A 172 7.59 5.32 3.43
C PHE A 172 7.92 4.16 2.49
N LYS A 173 9.20 3.79 2.38
CA LYS A 173 9.65 2.66 1.59
C LYS A 173 9.05 1.34 2.09
N CYS A 174 9.04 1.11 3.41
CA CYS A 174 8.43 -0.10 3.97
C CYS A 174 6.92 -0.17 3.74
N ALA A 175 6.20 0.92 3.98
CA ALA A 175 4.75 0.98 3.82
C ALA A 175 4.34 0.81 2.34
N THR A 176 5.02 1.48 1.43
CA THR A 176 4.74 1.38 -0.01
C THR A 176 5.13 0.02 -0.58
N LEU A 177 6.24 -0.60 -0.12
CA LEU A 177 6.57 -1.98 -0.47
C LEU A 177 5.45 -2.94 -0.04
N LYS A 178 4.96 -2.79 1.20
CA LYS A 178 3.86 -3.61 1.70
C LYS A 178 2.61 -3.43 0.84
N ALA A 179 2.28 -2.19 0.46
CA ALA A 179 1.16 -1.88 -0.41
C ALA A 179 1.31 -2.55 -1.79
N ILE A 180 2.48 -2.45 -2.42
CA ILE A 180 2.81 -3.11 -3.69
C ILE A 180 2.60 -4.64 -3.58
N CYS A 181 2.98 -5.25 -2.46
CA CYS A 181 2.90 -6.70 -2.29
C CYS A 181 1.49 -7.22 -1.98
N CYS A 182 0.73 -6.56 -1.09
CA CYS A 182 -0.56 -7.07 -0.62
C CYS A 182 -1.78 -6.58 -1.39
N SER A 183 -1.67 -5.50 -2.17
CA SER A 183 -2.83 -4.94 -2.87
C SER A 183 -3.21 -5.80 -4.06
N THR A 184 -4.49 -5.74 -4.43
CA THR A 184 -5.07 -6.47 -5.57
C THR A 184 -5.60 -5.53 -6.66
N GLY A 185 -5.19 -4.27 -6.59
CA GLY A 185 -5.62 -3.14 -7.41
C GLY A 185 -5.17 -1.82 -6.74
N PRO A 186 -5.60 -0.65 -7.26
CA PRO A 186 -5.32 0.63 -6.64
C PRO A 186 -5.73 0.64 -5.16
N ILE A 187 -4.85 1.09 -4.27
CA ILE A 187 -5.15 1.15 -2.85
C ILE A 187 -6.20 2.24 -2.55
N SER A 188 -7.10 1.97 -1.62
CA SER A 188 -8.00 3.00 -1.08
C SER A 188 -7.20 3.97 -0.20
N THR A 189 -7.52 5.26 -0.31
CA THR A 189 -6.97 6.29 0.59
C THR A 189 -7.76 6.41 1.88
N PHE A 190 -8.96 5.82 1.96
CA PHE A 190 -9.86 5.93 3.12
C PHE A 190 -10.15 7.40 3.52
N GLY A 191 -10.26 8.29 2.52
CA GLY A 191 -10.49 9.72 2.76
C GLY A 191 -9.23 10.52 3.10
N LEU A 192 -8.07 9.87 3.27
CA LEU A 192 -6.81 10.56 3.56
C LEU A 192 -6.27 11.31 2.34
N PRO A 193 -5.60 12.47 2.53
CA PRO A 193 -5.03 13.28 1.46
C PRO A 193 -3.71 12.71 0.92
N ILE A 194 -3.72 11.45 0.48
CA ILE A 194 -2.54 10.83 -0.16
C ILE A 194 -2.50 11.27 -1.62
N ARG A 195 -1.37 11.83 -2.04
CA ARG A 195 -1.18 12.33 -3.41
C ARG A 195 -1.47 11.24 -4.46
N PRO A 196 -2.27 11.50 -5.49
CA PRO A 196 -2.61 10.51 -6.53
C PRO A 196 -1.37 9.86 -7.16
N LYS A 197 -0.31 10.64 -7.39
CA LYS A 197 0.97 10.15 -7.91
C LYS A 197 1.57 9.01 -7.07
N ILE A 198 1.39 9.01 -5.75
CA ILE A 198 1.87 7.94 -4.87
C ILE A 198 1.04 6.67 -5.12
N ILE A 199 -0.29 6.80 -5.17
CA ILE A 199 -1.22 5.70 -5.44
C ILE A 199 -0.95 5.07 -6.81
N ASP A 200 -0.82 5.90 -7.83
CA ASP A 200 -0.52 5.48 -9.20
C ASP A 200 0.83 4.76 -9.29
N SER A 201 1.83 5.23 -8.55
CA SER A 201 3.16 4.62 -8.53
C SER A 201 3.16 3.26 -7.81
N ILE A 202 2.38 3.11 -6.74
CA ILE A 202 2.17 1.82 -6.06
C ILE A 202 1.51 0.83 -7.01
N GLU A 203 0.44 1.25 -7.69
CA GLU A 203 -0.31 0.41 -8.62
C GLU A 203 0.53 -0.01 -9.83
N LEU A 204 1.28 0.93 -10.42
CA LEU A 204 2.21 0.64 -11.52
C LEU A 204 3.25 -0.41 -11.10
N MET A 205 3.89 -0.22 -9.93
CA MET A 205 4.89 -1.15 -9.40
C MET A 205 4.29 -2.52 -9.07
N ARG A 206 3.04 -2.58 -8.59
CA ARG A 206 2.31 -3.83 -8.38
C ARG A 206 2.11 -4.57 -9.70
N GLN A 207 1.57 -3.89 -10.71
CA GLN A 207 1.33 -4.50 -12.03
C GLN A 207 2.63 -5.01 -12.65
N ASP A 208 3.72 -4.23 -12.58
CA ASP A 208 5.03 -4.62 -13.10
C ASP A 208 5.59 -5.85 -12.36
N SER A 209 5.39 -5.91 -11.04
CA SER A 209 5.86 -7.03 -10.21
C SER A 209 5.08 -8.32 -10.51
N VAL A 210 3.76 -8.22 -10.62
CA VAL A 210 2.88 -9.35 -11.00
C VAL A 210 3.23 -9.83 -12.41
N ASP A 211 3.39 -8.91 -13.36
CA ASP A 211 3.73 -9.23 -14.75
C ASP A 211 5.07 -9.96 -14.87
N LYS A 212 6.09 -9.55 -14.10
CA LYS A 212 7.39 -10.25 -14.05
C LYS A 212 7.25 -11.69 -13.59
N VAL A 213 6.49 -11.94 -12.52
CA VAL A 213 6.29 -13.31 -12.01
C VAL A 213 5.47 -14.14 -12.98
N VAL A 214 4.36 -13.60 -13.51
CA VAL A 214 3.54 -14.30 -14.52
C VAL A 214 4.39 -14.60 -15.76
N SER A 215 5.15 -13.65 -16.27
CA SER A 215 6.01 -13.84 -17.44
C SER A 215 7.12 -14.86 -17.20
N ALA A 216 7.67 -14.95 -15.98
CA ALA A 216 8.61 -16.02 -15.62
C ALA A 216 7.98 -17.42 -15.70
N LEU A 217 6.73 -17.57 -15.22
CA LEU A 217 6.00 -18.83 -15.34
C LEU A 217 5.75 -19.23 -16.80
N TYR A 218 5.37 -18.28 -17.66
CA TYR A 218 5.18 -18.56 -19.09
C TYR A 218 6.50 -18.82 -19.82
N SER A 219 7.59 -18.14 -19.45
CA SER A 219 8.92 -18.42 -19.99
C SER A 219 9.36 -19.85 -19.68
N GLU A 220 8.96 -20.37 -18.52
CA GLU A 220 9.20 -21.76 -18.13
C GLU A 220 8.36 -22.75 -18.95
N VAL A 221 7.09 -22.43 -19.23
CA VAL A 221 6.25 -23.18 -20.18
C VAL A 221 6.92 -23.27 -21.55
N ASP A 222 7.36 -22.13 -22.10
CA ASP A 222 8.02 -22.07 -23.41
C ASP A 222 9.33 -22.88 -23.41
N ARG A 223 10.13 -22.75 -22.33
CA ARG A 223 11.37 -23.53 -22.13
C ARG A 223 11.12 -25.03 -22.15
N LEU A 224 10.01 -25.50 -21.57
CA LEU A 224 9.61 -26.90 -21.54
C LEU A 224 8.98 -27.38 -22.86
N CYS A 225 8.55 -26.47 -23.74
CA CYS A 225 8.11 -26.75 -25.10
C CYS A 225 9.27 -26.87 -26.12
N ASP A 226 10.34 -26.08 -25.98
CA ASP A 226 11.48 -26.02 -26.94
C ASP A 226 12.32 -27.31 -27.04
N ASP A 227 12.39 -28.05 -28.15
CA ASP A 227 13.03 -29.38 -28.35
C ASP A 227 14.54 -29.59 -28.00
N LYS A 228 15.17 -28.71 -27.22
CA LYS A 228 16.56 -28.86 -26.76
C LYS A 228 16.72 -30.06 -25.79
N PRO A 229 17.62 -31.02 -26.06
CA PRO A 229 17.81 -32.19 -25.21
C PRO A 229 18.54 -31.81 -23.92
N ARG A 230 17.80 -31.64 -22.82
CA ARG A 230 18.37 -31.55 -21.46
C ARG A 230 18.15 -32.82 -20.61
N CYS A 231 17.28 -33.72 -21.05
CA CYS A 231 16.77 -34.82 -20.23
C CYS A 231 16.27 -36.02 -21.06
N ALA A 232 16.07 -37.18 -20.41
CA ALA A 232 15.45 -38.38 -20.98
C ALA A 232 14.09 -38.12 -21.66
N ARG A 233 13.81 -38.89 -22.73
CA ARG A 233 12.54 -38.86 -23.46
C ARG A 233 11.36 -39.09 -22.50
N GLY A 234 10.45 -38.13 -22.42
CA GLY A 234 9.25 -38.20 -21.57
C GLY A 234 9.26 -37.32 -20.31
N CYS A 235 10.43 -36.84 -19.86
CA CYS A 235 10.49 -35.97 -18.68
C CYS A 235 9.82 -34.61 -18.92
N ARG A 236 10.13 -33.96 -20.04
CA ARG A 236 9.61 -32.60 -20.31
C ARG A 236 8.10 -32.54 -20.46
N PRO A 237 7.43 -33.44 -21.21
CA PRO A 237 5.97 -33.45 -21.26
C PRO A 237 5.31 -33.63 -19.89
N LEU A 238 5.91 -34.42 -18.99
CA LEU A 238 5.42 -34.62 -17.63
C LEU A 238 5.58 -33.35 -16.78
N LEU A 239 6.75 -32.72 -16.81
CA LEU A 239 7.01 -31.44 -16.13
C LEU A 239 6.09 -30.33 -16.65
N LEU A 240 5.94 -30.23 -17.97
CA LEU A 240 5.04 -29.28 -18.62
C LEU A 240 3.58 -29.51 -18.19
N GLY A 241 3.13 -30.77 -18.21
CA GLY A 241 1.79 -31.13 -17.74
C GLY A 241 1.55 -30.77 -16.27
N SER A 242 2.55 -30.98 -15.40
CA SER A 242 2.50 -30.59 -13.99
C SER A 242 2.37 -29.07 -13.84
N LEU A 243 3.25 -28.30 -14.50
CA LEU A 243 3.25 -26.85 -14.45
C LEU A 243 1.95 -26.24 -14.98
N ILE A 244 1.49 -26.69 -16.15
CA ILE A 244 0.21 -26.24 -16.71
C ILE A 244 -0.95 -26.59 -15.77
N GLY A 245 -0.93 -27.79 -15.16
CA GLY A 245 -1.92 -28.22 -14.18
C GLY A 245 -1.97 -27.30 -12.97
N ASP A 246 -0.81 -26.96 -12.40
CA ASP A 246 -0.65 -26.03 -11.28
C ASP A 246 -1.09 -24.62 -11.65
N MET A 247 -0.63 -24.08 -12.78
CA MET A 247 -1.03 -22.77 -13.28
C MET A 247 -2.55 -22.70 -13.52
N LYS A 248 -3.19 -23.77 -14.01
CA LYS A 248 -4.66 -23.84 -14.14
C LYS A 248 -5.35 -23.81 -12.79
N ARG A 249 -4.90 -24.59 -11.81
CA ARG A 249 -5.43 -24.57 -10.43
C ARG A 249 -5.30 -23.17 -9.80
N ALA A 250 -4.20 -22.49 -10.08
CA ALA A 250 -3.91 -21.14 -9.61
C ALA A 250 -4.67 -20.02 -10.37
N LYS A 251 -5.42 -20.36 -11.43
CA LYS A 251 -6.07 -19.43 -12.38
C LYS A 251 -5.10 -18.51 -13.13
N LEU A 252 -3.94 -19.03 -13.54
CA LEU A 252 -2.86 -18.30 -14.23
C LEU A 252 -2.65 -18.70 -15.70
N PHE A 253 -3.31 -19.78 -16.18
CA PHE A 253 -3.03 -20.35 -17.50
C PHE A 253 -4.06 -20.00 -18.59
N SER A 254 -5.35 -19.96 -18.27
CA SER A 254 -6.42 -19.76 -19.27
C SER A 254 -7.64 -19.07 -18.65
N PRO A 255 -7.85 -17.76 -18.91
CA PRO A 255 -6.96 -16.88 -19.67
C PRO A 255 -5.64 -16.61 -18.96
N ARG A 256 -4.60 -16.21 -19.72
CA ARG A 256 -3.38 -15.63 -19.15
C ARG A 256 -3.77 -14.31 -18.45
N PRO A 257 -3.42 -14.11 -17.16
CA PRO A 257 -3.63 -12.83 -16.51
C PRO A 257 -2.95 -11.71 -17.29
N SER A 258 -3.65 -10.59 -17.45
CA SER A 258 -3.16 -9.39 -18.11
C SER A 258 -3.39 -8.19 -17.21
N ARG A 259 -2.71 -7.07 -17.49
CA ARG A 259 -2.97 -5.79 -16.84
C ARG A 259 -4.47 -5.43 -16.93
N PRO A 260 -5.05 -4.86 -15.86
CA PRO A 260 -4.40 -4.42 -14.63
C PRO A 260 -4.20 -5.53 -13.59
N PHE A 261 -4.42 -6.81 -13.89
CA PHE A 261 -4.32 -7.92 -12.92
C PHE A 261 -5.24 -7.74 -11.71
N ASP A 262 -6.51 -7.45 -11.98
CA ASP A 262 -7.54 -7.31 -10.96
C ASP A 262 -7.60 -8.56 -10.07
N GLU A 263 -7.79 -8.35 -8.77
CA GLU A 263 -7.88 -9.41 -7.75
C GLU A 263 -6.60 -10.25 -7.56
N LEU A 264 -5.50 -9.93 -8.27
CA LEU A 264 -4.23 -10.66 -8.18
C LEU A 264 -3.15 -9.81 -7.52
N GLY A 265 -2.95 -10.04 -6.23
CA GLY A 265 -1.83 -9.48 -5.46
C GLY A 265 -0.58 -10.34 -5.55
N LEU A 266 0.59 -9.72 -5.38
CA LEU A 266 1.88 -10.41 -5.45
C LEU A 266 2.03 -11.45 -4.33
N ASP A 267 1.66 -11.11 -3.09
CA ASP A 267 1.71 -12.04 -1.95
C ASP A 267 0.87 -13.30 -2.23
N THR A 268 -0.34 -13.12 -2.78
CA THR A 268 -1.22 -14.22 -3.17
C THR A 268 -0.65 -15.04 -4.33
N LEU A 269 -0.03 -14.38 -5.31
CA LEU A 269 0.62 -15.05 -6.44
C LEU A 269 1.80 -15.91 -5.97
N LEU A 270 2.68 -15.38 -5.13
CA LEU A 270 3.82 -16.10 -4.58
C LEU A 270 3.38 -17.27 -3.70
N MET A 271 2.31 -17.10 -2.91
CA MET A 271 1.70 -18.19 -2.14
C MET A 271 1.21 -19.32 -3.05
N LYS A 272 0.56 -18.99 -4.18
CA LYS A 272 0.13 -19.99 -5.19
C LYS A 272 1.33 -20.72 -5.78
N VAL A 273 2.40 -20.01 -6.13
CA VAL A 273 3.64 -20.59 -6.70
C VAL A 273 4.31 -21.56 -5.73
N ARG A 274 4.39 -21.23 -4.43
CA ARG A 274 4.92 -22.15 -3.39
C ARG A 274 4.14 -23.46 -3.27
N GLY A 275 2.89 -23.46 -3.71
CA GLY A 275 2.04 -24.66 -3.71
C GLY A 275 2.23 -25.58 -4.92
N PHE A 276 3.07 -25.20 -5.89
CA PHE A 276 3.29 -26.00 -7.09
C PHE A 276 4.05 -27.27 -6.76
N GLN A 277 3.74 -28.35 -7.47
CA GLN A 277 4.33 -29.67 -7.23
C GLN A 277 4.92 -30.22 -8.52
N SER A 278 6.20 -30.60 -8.46
CA SER A 278 6.84 -31.31 -9.57
C SER A 278 6.35 -32.76 -9.64
N ALA A 279 6.04 -33.23 -10.84
CA ALA A 279 5.75 -34.64 -11.08
C ALA A 279 6.98 -35.50 -10.72
N ARG A 280 6.78 -36.58 -9.95
CA ARG A 280 7.83 -37.57 -9.69
C ARG A 280 8.01 -38.44 -10.94
N ILE A 281 9.18 -38.34 -11.56
CA ILE A 281 9.51 -39.09 -12.77
C ILE A 281 10.48 -40.19 -12.37
N TYR A 282 10.14 -41.43 -12.70
CA TYR A 282 11.01 -42.57 -12.50
C TYR A 282 11.70 -42.91 -13.82
N SER A 283 13.02 -43.10 -13.79
CA SER A 283 13.77 -43.54 -14.98
C SER A 283 14.55 -44.81 -14.68
N THR A 284 14.59 -45.72 -15.66
CA THR A 284 15.51 -46.86 -15.65
C THR A 284 16.89 -46.35 -16.01
N SER A 285 17.93 -46.78 -15.28
CA SER A 285 19.34 -46.43 -15.51
C SER A 285 19.91 -47.11 -16.76
N SER A 286 19.15 -47.17 -17.85
CA SER A 286 19.63 -47.80 -19.06
C SER A 286 20.49 -46.81 -19.84
N LYS A 287 21.81 -46.98 -19.73
CA LYS A 287 22.71 -46.68 -20.84
C LYS A 287 22.29 -47.61 -22.00
N TYR A 288 21.25 -47.23 -22.74
CA TYR A 288 20.85 -47.93 -23.95
C TYR A 288 21.94 -47.74 -25.00
N ASP A 289 22.96 -48.60 -24.94
CA ASP A 289 23.96 -48.71 -25.98
C ASP A 289 23.28 -49.31 -27.22
N ARG A 290 23.04 -48.45 -28.20
CA ARG A 290 22.27 -48.74 -29.42
C ARG A 290 22.99 -49.70 -30.38
N ARG A 291 24.08 -50.35 -29.96
CA ARG A 291 24.98 -51.15 -30.81
C ARG A 291 24.87 -52.67 -30.67
N ARG A 292 23.84 -53.21 -30.00
CA ARG A 292 23.57 -54.66 -29.99
C ARG A 292 22.12 -54.96 -30.36
N TYR A 293 21.78 -54.72 -31.62
CA TYR A 293 20.62 -55.37 -32.22
C TYR A 293 20.92 -55.80 -33.64
N GLU A 294 22.03 -56.54 -33.79
CA GLU A 294 22.20 -57.40 -34.95
C GLU A 294 22.56 -58.81 -34.47
N GLN A 295 21.63 -59.71 -34.82
CA GLN A 295 21.83 -61.14 -35.03
C GLN A 295 21.97 -62.04 -33.79
N THR A 296 20.85 -62.66 -33.37
CA THR A 296 20.72 -64.13 -33.27
C THR A 296 19.23 -64.52 -33.11
N PRO A 297 18.66 -65.43 -33.93
CA PRO A 297 17.22 -65.73 -33.88
C PRO A 297 16.78 -66.67 -32.74
N TYR A 298 17.71 -67.19 -31.93
CA TYR A 298 17.42 -68.25 -30.95
C TYR A 298 18.07 -68.06 -29.57
N ALA A 299 18.45 -66.84 -29.19
CA ALA A 299 18.85 -66.58 -27.81
C ALA A 299 17.61 -66.55 -26.90
N ARG A 300 17.58 -67.39 -25.85
CA ARG A 300 16.62 -67.25 -24.74
C ARG A 300 16.58 -65.78 -24.33
N ARG A 301 15.38 -65.19 -24.24
CA ARG A 301 15.18 -63.89 -23.57
C ARG A 301 15.89 -64.00 -22.22
N PRO A 302 16.95 -63.22 -21.95
CA PRO A 302 17.45 -63.11 -20.59
C PRO A 302 16.27 -62.70 -19.72
N GLU A 303 16.08 -63.33 -18.57
CA GLU A 303 15.20 -62.78 -17.54
C GLU A 303 15.65 -61.33 -17.31
N MET A 304 14.82 -60.37 -17.74
CA MET A 304 15.03 -58.98 -17.41
C MET A 304 14.81 -58.87 -15.91
N ILE A 305 15.90 -58.90 -15.14
CA ILE A 305 15.88 -58.37 -13.78
C ILE A 305 15.52 -56.88 -13.94
N PRO A 306 14.36 -56.41 -13.44
CA PRO A 306 14.02 -55.00 -13.56
C PRO A 306 15.11 -54.19 -12.85
N GLU A 307 15.80 -53.32 -13.57
CA GLU A 307 16.68 -52.36 -12.91
C GLU A 307 15.87 -51.54 -11.90
N PRO A 308 16.42 -51.26 -10.70
CA PRO A 308 15.71 -50.44 -9.74
C PRO A 308 15.41 -49.07 -10.35
N LEU A 309 14.13 -48.70 -10.35
CA LEU A 309 13.67 -47.37 -10.74
C LEU A 309 14.37 -46.35 -9.85
N ARG A 310 15.01 -45.36 -10.46
CA ARG A 310 15.59 -44.22 -9.73
C ARG A 310 14.74 -42.98 -9.99
N ASP A 311 14.61 -42.15 -8.97
CA ASP A 311 14.04 -40.81 -9.11
C ASP A 311 14.89 -40.03 -10.10
N HIS A 312 14.21 -39.44 -11.08
CA HIS A 312 14.82 -38.54 -12.04
C HIS A 312 15.08 -37.19 -11.35
N SER A 313 16.27 -36.61 -11.54
CA SER A 313 16.73 -35.42 -10.80
C SER A 313 16.09 -34.09 -11.23
N CYS A 314 15.09 -34.09 -12.12
CA CYS A 314 14.44 -32.85 -12.54
C CYS A 314 13.32 -32.50 -11.57
N ILE A 315 13.52 -31.39 -10.85
CA ILE A 315 12.61 -30.87 -9.83
C ILE A 315 12.24 -29.44 -10.27
N LEU A 316 11.09 -29.30 -10.92
CA LEU A 316 10.68 -28.04 -11.56
C LEU A 316 10.13 -27.02 -10.56
N ASP A 317 9.44 -27.49 -9.52
CA ASP A 317 8.85 -26.65 -8.48
C ASP A 317 9.91 -25.80 -7.77
N GLN A 318 11.06 -26.38 -7.41
CA GLN A 318 12.18 -25.63 -6.82
C GLN A 318 12.76 -24.57 -7.75
N GLU A 319 12.89 -24.86 -9.05
CA GLU A 319 13.39 -23.91 -10.05
C GLU A 319 12.41 -22.74 -10.24
N VAL A 320 11.12 -23.05 -10.37
CA VAL A 320 10.05 -22.07 -10.51
C VAL A 320 9.92 -21.21 -9.25
N GLU A 321 9.91 -21.83 -8.06
CA GLU A 321 9.85 -21.13 -6.79
C GLU A 321 11.08 -20.22 -6.62
N SER A 322 12.28 -20.75 -6.82
CA SER A 322 13.52 -19.97 -6.69
C SER A 322 13.52 -18.75 -7.61
N THR A 323 13.12 -18.93 -8.87
CA THR A 323 13.03 -17.83 -9.85
C THR A 323 12.01 -16.78 -9.43
N CYS A 324 10.79 -17.20 -9.04
CA CYS A 324 9.74 -16.26 -8.64
C CYS A 324 10.07 -15.53 -7.34
N MET A 325 10.70 -16.21 -6.37
CA MET A 325 11.15 -15.61 -5.11
C MET A 325 12.31 -14.64 -5.31
N ALA A 326 13.23 -14.93 -6.24
CA ALA A 326 14.31 -14.00 -6.60
C ALA A 326 13.78 -12.73 -7.27
N ILE A 327 12.73 -12.84 -8.10
CA ILE A 327 12.03 -11.67 -8.64
C ILE A 327 11.41 -10.86 -7.49
N ALA A 328 10.72 -11.54 -6.56
CA ALA A 328 10.05 -10.90 -5.44
C ALA A 328 11.00 -10.17 -4.48
N SER A 329 12.16 -10.76 -4.19
CA SER A 329 13.16 -10.15 -3.29
C SER A 329 13.83 -8.92 -3.88
N GLY A 330 13.80 -8.76 -5.20
CA GLY A 330 14.30 -7.57 -5.90
C GLY A 330 13.34 -6.38 -5.89
N ILE A 331 12.10 -6.56 -5.42
CA ILE A 331 11.09 -5.50 -5.39
C ILE A 331 11.39 -4.57 -4.21
N GLN A 332 11.36 -3.27 -4.48
CA GLN A 332 11.56 -2.24 -3.48
C GLN A 332 10.35 -1.33 -3.40
N GLY A 333 10.12 -0.78 -2.22
CA GLY A 333 9.16 0.30 -2.03
C GLY A 333 9.60 1.58 -2.73
N LEU A 334 8.67 2.53 -2.77
CA LEU A 334 8.88 3.80 -3.45
C LEU A 334 9.88 4.69 -2.70
N GLU A 335 10.71 5.41 -3.45
CA GLU A 335 11.66 6.37 -2.90
C GLU A 335 10.98 7.72 -2.66
N LEU A 336 10.92 8.14 -1.40
CA LEU A 336 10.22 9.36 -0.96
C LEU A 336 10.67 10.63 -1.71
N ALA A 337 11.96 10.73 -2.03
CA ALA A 337 12.54 11.88 -2.74
C ALA A 337 11.87 12.17 -4.09
N SER A 338 11.23 11.17 -4.70
CA SER A 338 10.50 11.29 -5.98
C SER A 338 9.17 12.06 -5.88
N PHE A 339 8.71 12.33 -4.65
CA PHE A 339 7.40 12.91 -4.35
C PHE A 339 7.48 14.27 -3.64
N VAL A 340 8.61 14.60 -3.02
CA VAL A 340 8.80 15.82 -2.20
C VAL A 340 9.28 17.02 -3.05
N ASN A 341 9.90 16.79 -4.22
CA ASN A 341 10.54 17.84 -5.03
C ASN A 341 9.80 18.21 -6.34
N GLY A 342 8.51 17.90 -6.45
CA GLY A 342 7.70 18.30 -7.62
C GLY A 342 7.06 19.69 -7.43
N PRO A 343 6.84 20.47 -8.51
CA PRO A 343 6.01 21.66 -8.42
C PRO A 343 4.62 21.28 -7.88
N ILE A 344 4.18 21.98 -6.84
CA ILE A 344 2.84 21.87 -6.29
C ILE A 344 1.91 22.49 -7.35
N HIS A 345 1.32 21.64 -8.20
CA HIS A 345 0.21 22.08 -9.03
C HIS A 345 -1.03 22.10 -8.13
N HIS A 346 -1.36 23.32 -7.68
CA HIS A 346 -2.67 23.67 -7.15
C HIS A 346 -3.75 23.55 -8.23
#